data_AF-A0A380RBD0-F1
#
_entry.id   AF-A0A380RBD0-F1
#
_cell.length_a   1.000
_cell.length_b   1.000
_cell.length_c   1.000
_cell.angle_alpha   90.00
_cell.angle_beta   90.00
_cell.angle_gamma   90.00
#
_symmetry.space_group_name_H-M   'P 1'
#
loop_
_entity.id
_entity.type
_entity.pdbx_description
1 polymer ?
#
loop_
_entity_poly.entity_id
_entity_poly.type
_entity_poly.pdbx_seq_one_letter_code
_entity_poly.pdbx_strand_id
1 'polypeptide(L)'
;MKENIAWFDDLEKITNEIEKRIKKISKRLEKAPEGSLRVSKTHGKPQFYIKTELYQPGKYIHRKDRPLAARLAQKDYDNKLLKVLEEQKRAIDRFLKDYDPDAAQQVYEKLTDPRKELVTPEFLSDEEFIRQFLSQPYTRPGFKSTDPEFYTDNGERVRSKSEILIANAMFRNKVPYLCEFPVYDNGVIFAAPDFKCLNVRLRKVFYWEHLGKLGDQDYVNRNANKFENYTLSKDFDESHLILTFETDNHPLNTKVIEEKIRRYLL
;
A
#
# COMPACT_ATOMS: atom_id res chain seq x y z
N MET A 1 -9.26 -7.52 -8.45
CA MET A 1 -7.87 -7.91 -8.11
C MET A 1 -6.97 -6.68 -7.98
N LYS A 2 -7.34 -5.71 -7.14
CA LYS A 2 -6.52 -4.51 -6.84
C LYS A 2 -6.56 -4.14 -5.35
N GLU A 3 -6.95 -5.10 -4.52
CA GLU A 3 -6.22 -5.23 -3.27
C GLU A 3 -4.78 -5.52 -3.66
N ASN A 4 -3.84 -5.03 -2.86
CA ASN A 4 -2.46 -5.45 -2.93
C ASN A 4 -1.65 -4.69 -4.03
N ILE A 5 -1.30 -3.42 -3.77
CA ILE A 5 -0.06 -2.77 -4.26
C ILE A 5 0.97 -2.66 -3.12
N ALA A 6 0.48 -2.67 -1.87
CA ALA A 6 1.33 -2.64 -0.67
C ALA A 6 2.39 -3.75 -0.66
N TRP A 7 2.04 -4.97 -1.10
CA TRP A 7 3.02 -6.06 -1.20
C TRP A 7 4.10 -5.80 -2.26
N PHE A 8 3.80 -5.06 -3.34
CA PHE A 8 4.79 -4.73 -4.37
C PHE A 8 5.83 -3.76 -3.79
N ASP A 9 5.38 -2.72 -3.08
CA ASP A 9 6.24 -1.82 -2.31
C ASP A 9 7.00 -2.57 -1.20
N ASP A 10 6.37 -3.55 -0.56
CA ASP A 10 7.02 -4.36 0.47
C ASP A 10 8.09 -5.28 -0.11
N LEU A 11 7.90 -5.81 -1.34
CA LEU A 11 8.94 -6.54 -2.06
C LEU A 11 10.14 -5.65 -2.36
N GLU A 12 9.94 -4.39 -2.77
CA GLU A 12 11.04 -3.45 -2.95
C GLU A 12 11.78 -3.15 -1.63
N LYS A 13 11.05 -2.98 -0.52
CA LYS A 13 11.66 -2.82 0.81
C LYS A 13 12.46 -4.06 1.22
N ILE A 14 11.94 -5.25 0.98
CA ILE A 14 12.62 -6.53 1.26
C ILE A 14 13.91 -6.60 0.43
N THR A 15 13.85 -6.28 -0.86
CA THR A 15 15.04 -6.25 -1.75
C THR A 15 16.10 -5.30 -1.22
N ASN A 16 15.72 -4.08 -0.82
CA ASN A 16 16.64 -3.10 -0.23
C ASN A 16 17.30 -3.60 1.07
N GLU A 17 16.57 -4.31 1.92
CA GLU A 17 17.10 -4.90 3.16
C GLU A 17 18.06 -6.07 2.86
N ILE A 18 17.74 -6.90 1.87
CA ILE A 18 18.63 -7.95 1.38
C ILE A 18 19.94 -7.35 0.86
N GLU A 19 19.89 -6.28 0.06
CA GLU A 19 21.08 -5.61 -0.47
C GLU A 19 21.98 -5.05 0.63
N LYS A 20 21.39 -4.44 1.67
CA LYS A 20 22.15 -3.97 2.85
C LYS A 20 22.88 -5.13 3.54
N ARG A 21 22.22 -6.28 3.68
CA ARG A 21 22.80 -7.49 4.29
C ARG A 21 23.92 -8.07 3.43
N ILE A 22 23.71 -8.21 2.13
CA ILE A 22 24.72 -8.63 1.16
C ILE A 22 25.95 -7.73 1.28
N LYS A 23 25.79 -6.41 1.20
CA LYS A 23 26.89 -5.44 1.32
C LYS A 23 27.67 -5.58 2.64
N LYS A 24 26.96 -5.82 3.75
CA LYS A 24 27.59 -6.05 5.06
C LYS A 24 28.38 -7.36 5.10
N ILE A 25 27.83 -8.43 4.54
CA ILE A 25 28.47 -9.76 4.50
C ILE A 25 29.70 -9.74 3.58
N SER A 26 29.60 -9.15 2.39
CA SER A 26 30.73 -9.05 1.44
C SER A 26 31.92 -8.31 2.06
N LYS A 27 31.68 -7.20 2.77
CA LYS A 27 32.74 -6.48 3.52
C LYS A 27 33.40 -7.31 4.63
N ARG A 28 32.67 -8.25 5.25
CA ARG A 28 33.26 -9.17 6.24
C ARG A 28 34.11 -10.24 5.55
N LEU A 29 33.63 -10.76 4.42
CA LEU A 29 34.34 -11.77 3.63
C LEU A 29 35.65 -11.23 3.04
N GLU A 30 35.71 -9.96 2.63
CA GLU A 30 36.96 -9.28 2.20
C GLU A 30 38.05 -9.32 3.27
N LYS A 31 37.66 -9.31 4.55
CA LYS A 31 38.57 -9.33 5.71
C LYS A 31 38.70 -10.72 6.33
N ALA A 32 38.11 -11.75 5.72
CA ALA A 32 38.12 -13.09 6.24
C ALA A 32 39.49 -13.76 6.05
N PRO A 33 39.94 -14.61 6.98
CA PRO A 33 41.18 -15.34 6.82
C PRO A 33 41.11 -16.32 5.63
N GLU A 34 42.26 -16.60 5.05
CA GLU A 34 42.40 -17.61 4.00
C GLU A 34 42.11 -19.02 4.55
N GLY A 35 41.67 -19.92 3.67
CA GLY A 35 41.32 -21.30 4.01
C GLY A 35 39.90 -21.49 4.54
N SER A 36 39.64 -22.68 5.07
CA SER A 36 38.35 -23.16 5.60
C SER A 36 38.54 -23.88 6.94
N LEU A 37 37.48 -23.94 7.74
CA LEU A 37 37.51 -24.65 9.02
C LEU A 37 37.15 -26.12 8.84
N ARG A 38 38.03 -27.03 9.25
CA ARG A 38 37.67 -28.43 9.49
C ARG A 38 37.51 -28.67 10.98
N VAL A 39 36.42 -29.33 11.34
CA VAL A 39 36.15 -29.80 12.71
C VAL A 39 36.32 -31.32 12.75
N SER A 40 37.05 -31.80 13.75
CA SER A 40 37.17 -33.23 14.08
C SER A 40 36.80 -33.45 15.54
N LYS A 41 36.52 -34.69 15.94
CA LYS A 41 36.27 -35.08 17.33
C LYS A 41 37.29 -36.12 17.76
N THR A 42 37.95 -35.87 18.89
CA THR A 42 38.94 -36.78 19.48
C THR A 42 38.68 -36.86 20.98
N HIS A 43 38.47 -38.07 21.52
CA HIS A 43 38.11 -38.30 22.93
C HIS A 43 36.95 -37.40 23.42
N GLY A 44 35.90 -37.25 22.59
CA GLY A 44 34.72 -36.43 22.91
C GLY A 44 34.91 -34.91 22.82
N LYS A 45 36.12 -34.40 22.54
CA LYS A 45 36.38 -32.95 22.43
C LYS A 45 36.52 -32.50 20.98
N PRO A 46 35.96 -31.34 20.59
CA PRO A 46 36.13 -30.81 19.24
C PRO A 46 37.54 -30.24 19.03
N GLN A 47 38.19 -30.70 17.97
CA GLN A 47 39.47 -30.22 17.46
C GLN A 47 39.24 -29.45 16.15
N PHE A 48 39.97 -28.36 15.98
CA PHE A 48 39.80 -27.44 14.86
C PHE A 48 41.07 -27.43 14.02
N TYR A 49 40.90 -27.42 12.71
CA TYR A 49 42.00 -27.43 11.75
C TYR A 49 41.72 -26.38 10.67
N ILE A 50 42.75 -25.66 10.25
CA ILE A 50 42.69 -24.76 9.09
C ILE A 50 43.12 -25.54 7.84
N LYS A 51 42.29 -25.52 6.80
CA LYS A 51 42.60 -26.08 5.49
C LYS A 51 42.78 -24.97 4.46
N THR A 52 43.97 -24.86 3.90
CA THR A 52 44.29 -23.95 2.79
C THR A 52 44.17 -24.65 1.44
N GLU A 53 44.35 -25.97 1.40
CA GLU A 53 44.26 -26.81 0.19
C GLU A 53 43.18 -27.89 0.34
N LEU A 54 42.53 -28.22 -0.77
CA LEU A 54 41.41 -29.18 -0.82
C LEU A 54 41.78 -30.59 -0.31
N TYR A 55 43.02 -31.03 -0.57
CA TYR A 55 43.46 -32.41 -0.33
C TYR A 55 44.32 -32.60 0.91
N GLN A 56 44.65 -31.54 1.66
CA GLN A 56 45.44 -31.67 2.88
C GLN A 56 44.57 -31.85 4.13
N PRO A 57 45.05 -32.61 5.15
CA PRO A 57 44.30 -32.82 6.39
C PRO A 57 44.06 -31.53 7.20
N GLY A 58 44.85 -30.48 6.92
CA GLY A 58 44.79 -29.17 7.58
C GLY A 58 45.71 -29.09 8.80
N LYS A 59 46.10 -27.86 9.18
CA LYS A 59 46.94 -27.60 10.36
C LYS A 59 46.08 -27.44 11.61
N TYR A 60 46.45 -28.11 12.70
CA TYR A 60 45.72 -28.00 13.96
C TYR A 60 45.76 -26.57 14.51
N ILE A 61 44.60 -26.07 14.97
CA ILE A 61 44.45 -24.76 15.59
C ILE A 61 44.50 -24.93 17.11
N HIS A 62 45.56 -24.41 17.74
CA HIS A 62 45.72 -24.47 19.19
C HIS A 62 44.65 -23.67 19.92
N ARG A 63 44.42 -24.00 21.21
CA ARG A 63 43.39 -23.35 22.03
C ARG A 63 43.57 -21.84 22.15
N LYS A 64 44.81 -21.35 22.16
CA LYS A 64 45.13 -19.91 22.16
C LYS A 64 44.68 -19.19 20.88
N ASP A 65 44.61 -19.92 19.76
CA ASP A 65 44.26 -19.40 18.43
C ASP A 65 42.78 -19.66 18.09
N ARG A 66 41.94 -19.92 19.08
CA ARG A 66 40.48 -20.05 18.89
C ARG A 66 39.80 -18.88 18.19
N PRO A 67 40.26 -17.62 18.33
CA PRO A 67 39.77 -16.53 17.49
C PRO A 67 39.90 -16.78 15.98
N LEU A 68 40.96 -17.47 15.53
CA LEU A 68 41.13 -17.86 14.12
C LEU A 68 40.06 -18.88 13.69
N ALA A 69 39.82 -19.91 14.51
CA ALA A 69 38.77 -20.89 14.25
C ALA A 69 37.38 -20.24 14.16
N ALA A 70 37.08 -19.27 15.04
CA ALA A 70 35.83 -18.52 14.98
C ALA A 70 35.70 -17.69 13.71
N ARG A 71 36.77 -17.01 13.26
CA ARG A 71 36.78 -16.26 12.00
C ARG A 71 36.58 -17.15 10.78
N LEU A 72 37.18 -18.34 10.75
CA LEU A 72 36.97 -19.31 9.67
C LEU A 72 35.55 -19.86 9.67
N ALA A 73 34.99 -20.21 10.84
CA ALA A 73 33.59 -20.61 10.96
C ALA A 73 32.62 -19.51 10.47
N GLN A 74 32.90 -18.25 10.83
CA GLN A 74 32.10 -17.11 10.40
C GLN A 74 32.16 -16.93 8.88
N LYS A 75 33.34 -17.11 8.25
CA LYS A 75 33.49 -17.08 6.79
C LYS A 75 32.64 -18.15 6.11
N ASP A 76 32.66 -19.38 6.61
CA ASP A 76 31.87 -20.48 6.05
C ASP A 76 30.36 -20.22 6.17
N TYR A 77 29.92 -19.66 7.30
CA TYR A 77 28.54 -19.21 7.49
C TYR A 77 28.19 -18.05 6.53
N ASP A 78 29.05 -17.05 6.44
CA ASP A 78 28.86 -15.85 5.62
C ASP A 78 28.73 -16.21 4.13
N ASN A 79 29.57 -17.12 3.62
CA ASN A 79 29.47 -17.61 2.24
C ASN A 79 28.12 -18.30 1.96
N LYS A 80 27.65 -19.14 2.89
CA LYS A 80 26.35 -19.83 2.75
C LYS A 80 25.19 -18.84 2.79
N LEU A 81 25.23 -17.90 3.74
CA LEU A 81 24.21 -16.87 3.88
C LEU A 81 24.18 -15.94 2.67
N LEU A 82 25.34 -15.53 2.16
CA LEU A 82 25.45 -14.69 0.96
C LEU A 82 24.77 -15.35 -0.24
N LYS A 83 25.06 -16.63 -0.48
CA LYS A 83 24.42 -17.40 -1.56
C LYS A 83 22.90 -17.41 -1.45
N VAL A 84 22.37 -17.66 -0.25
CA VAL A 84 20.91 -17.66 0.00
C VAL A 84 20.31 -16.29 -0.27
N LEU A 85 20.94 -15.22 0.22
CA LEU A 85 20.47 -13.85 0.00
C LEU A 85 20.49 -13.45 -1.48
N GLU A 86 21.53 -13.83 -2.22
CA GLU A 86 21.63 -13.60 -3.67
C GLU A 86 20.60 -14.39 -4.48
N GLU A 87 20.28 -15.63 -4.06
CA GLU A 87 19.19 -16.42 -4.64
C GLU A 87 17.82 -15.78 -4.39
N GLN A 88 17.56 -15.33 -3.16
CA GLN A 88 16.32 -14.64 -2.80
C GLN A 88 16.17 -13.33 -3.58
N LYS A 89 17.22 -12.51 -3.62
CA LYS A 89 17.21 -11.26 -4.39
C LYS A 89 16.86 -11.51 -5.85
N ARG A 90 17.53 -12.48 -6.48
CA ARG A 90 17.28 -12.82 -7.89
C ARG A 90 15.84 -13.29 -8.14
N ALA A 91 15.24 -14.00 -7.19
CA ALA A 91 13.84 -14.42 -7.30
C ALA A 91 12.89 -13.21 -7.26
N ILE A 92 13.11 -12.29 -6.32
CA ILE A 92 12.28 -11.08 -6.19
C ILE A 92 12.48 -10.16 -7.40
N ASP A 93 13.72 -9.89 -7.81
CA ASP A 93 14.02 -9.04 -8.98
C ASP A 93 13.34 -9.58 -10.24
N ARG A 94 13.36 -10.90 -10.45
CA ARG A 94 12.68 -11.53 -11.59
C ARG A 94 11.17 -11.33 -11.51
N PHE A 95 10.59 -11.57 -10.34
CA PHE A 95 9.16 -11.37 -10.13
C PHE A 95 8.75 -9.91 -10.42
N LEU A 96 9.46 -8.93 -9.86
CA LEU A 96 9.17 -7.51 -10.05
C LEU A 96 9.33 -7.07 -11.51
N LYS A 97 10.23 -7.71 -12.27
CA LYS A 97 10.43 -7.44 -13.69
C LYS A 97 9.30 -8.01 -14.56
N ASP A 98 8.84 -9.22 -14.25
CA ASP A 98 7.96 -9.99 -15.15
C ASP A 98 6.47 -9.79 -14.80
N TYR A 99 6.15 -9.37 -13.58
CA TYR A 99 4.77 -9.20 -13.12
C TYR A 99 4.29 -7.75 -13.28
N ASP A 100 3.29 -7.55 -14.15
CA ASP A 100 2.52 -6.31 -14.25
C ASP A 100 1.13 -6.53 -13.65
N PRO A 101 0.77 -5.82 -12.56
CA PRO A 101 -0.52 -5.98 -11.88
C PRO A 101 -1.74 -5.64 -12.77
N ASP A 102 -1.55 -4.81 -13.79
CA ASP A 102 -2.62 -4.37 -14.69
C ASP A 102 -2.68 -5.21 -15.99
N ALA A 103 -1.72 -6.12 -16.21
CA ALA A 103 -1.59 -6.86 -17.46
C ALA A 103 -2.88 -7.62 -17.85
N ALA A 104 -3.56 -8.23 -16.89
CA ALA A 104 -4.80 -8.96 -17.12
C ALA A 104 -5.96 -8.05 -17.57
N GLN A 105 -6.08 -6.87 -16.95
CA GLN A 105 -7.13 -5.89 -17.29
C GLN A 105 -6.87 -5.31 -18.69
N GLN A 106 -5.60 -5.06 -19.04
CA GLN A 106 -5.20 -4.49 -20.32
C GLN A 106 -5.37 -5.44 -21.51
N VAL A 107 -5.65 -6.73 -21.30
CA VAL A 107 -5.80 -7.70 -22.40
C VAL A 107 -6.87 -7.25 -23.39
N TYR A 108 -8.02 -6.82 -22.88
CA TYR A 108 -9.13 -6.34 -23.72
C TYR A 108 -8.79 -5.01 -24.41
N GLU A 109 -8.16 -4.08 -23.69
CA GLU A 109 -7.81 -2.76 -24.21
C GLU A 109 -6.84 -2.83 -25.40
N LYS A 110 -5.93 -3.81 -25.38
CA LYS A 110 -4.96 -4.09 -26.44
C LYS A 110 -5.55 -4.76 -27.69
N LEU A 111 -6.83 -5.16 -27.68
CA LEU A 111 -7.49 -5.68 -28.87
C LEU A 111 -7.78 -4.56 -29.88
N THR A 112 -7.77 -4.90 -31.16
CA THR A 112 -8.27 -4.03 -32.23
C THR A 112 -9.79 -3.87 -32.12
N ASP A 113 -10.35 -2.75 -32.56
CA ASP A 113 -11.80 -2.48 -32.45
C ASP A 113 -12.69 -3.61 -33.02
N PRO A 114 -12.41 -4.20 -34.21
CA PRO A 114 -13.22 -5.32 -34.71
C PRO A 114 -13.18 -6.57 -33.82
N ARG A 115 -12.12 -6.77 -33.03
CA ARG A 115 -12.01 -7.89 -32.09
C ARG A 115 -12.73 -7.59 -30.78
N LYS A 116 -12.73 -6.33 -30.34
CA LYS A 116 -13.48 -5.89 -29.15
C LYS A 116 -14.97 -6.18 -29.30
N GLU A 117 -15.53 -5.99 -30.50
CA GLU A 117 -16.93 -6.30 -30.82
C GLU A 117 -17.27 -7.80 -30.75
N LEU A 118 -16.27 -8.68 -30.85
CA LEU A 118 -16.46 -10.14 -30.91
C LEU A 118 -16.18 -10.86 -29.60
N VAL A 119 -15.77 -10.15 -28.54
CA VAL A 119 -15.43 -10.76 -27.25
C VAL A 119 -16.25 -10.14 -26.11
N THR A 120 -16.58 -10.95 -25.13
CA THR A 120 -17.11 -10.46 -23.85
C THR A 120 -15.94 -10.32 -22.89
N PRO A 121 -15.56 -9.10 -22.48
CA PRO A 121 -14.45 -8.92 -21.56
C PRO A 121 -14.81 -9.42 -20.17
N GLU A 122 -13.89 -10.14 -19.53
CA GLU A 122 -14.01 -10.56 -18.12
C GLU A 122 -13.96 -9.35 -17.17
N PHE A 123 -13.25 -8.30 -17.56
CA PHE A 123 -13.11 -7.07 -16.79
C PHE A 123 -13.81 -5.91 -17.51
N LEU A 124 -14.59 -5.12 -16.76
CA LEU A 124 -15.15 -3.87 -17.31
C LEU A 124 -14.00 -2.94 -17.74
N SER A 125 -14.18 -2.13 -18.78
CA SER A 125 -13.26 -1.02 -19.05
C SER A 125 -13.33 0.02 -17.92
N ASP A 126 -12.34 0.90 -17.82
CA ASP A 126 -12.38 1.98 -16.83
C ASP A 126 -13.58 2.91 -17.10
N GLU A 127 -13.87 3.23 -18.36
CA GLU A 127 -15.04 4.02 -18.75
C GLU A 127 -16.36 3.38 -18.33
N GLU A 128 -16.52 2.07 -18.58
CA GLU A 128 -17.72 1.33 -18.19
C GLU A 128 -17.87 1.27 -16.67
N PHE A 129 -16.76 1.04 -15.96
CA PHE A 129 -16.76 0.98 -14.51
C PHE A 129 -17.11 2.33 -13.87
N ILE A 130 -16.56 3.43 -14.40
CA ILE A 130 -16.91 4.79 -13.99
C ILE A 130 -18.39 5.06 -14.29
N ARG A 131 -18.88 4.68 -15.48
CA ARG A 131 -20.28 4.86 -15.86
C ARG A 131 -21.21 4.14 -14.90
N GLN A 132 -20.94 2.86 -14.60
CA GLN A 132 -21.72 2.09 -13.64
C GLN A 132 -21.68 2.74 -12.26
N PHE A 133 -20.51 3.18 -11.80
CA PHE A 133 -20.37 3.90 -10.54
C PHE A 133 -21.22 5.18 -10.49
N LEU A 134 -21.14 6.05 -11.50
CA LEU A 134 -21.88 7.32 -11.52
C LEU A 134 -23.39 7.13 -11.74
N SER A 135 -23.80 6.04 -12.38
CA SER A 135 -25.21 5.73 -12.66
C SER A 135 -25.97 5.05 -11.51
N GLN A 136 -25.31 4.82 -10.36
CA GLN A 136 -25.95 4.19 -9.19
C GLN A 136 -27.16 5.02 -8.75
N PRO A 137 -28.37 4.42 -8.66
CA PRO A 137 -29.53 5.12 -8.14
C PRO A 137 -29.38 5.32 -6.64
N TYR A 138 -29.56 6.56 -6.17
CA TYR A 138 -29.58 6.87 -4.74
C TYR A 138 -30.37 8.14 -4.46
N THR A 139 -30.79 8.31 -3.21
CA THR A 139 -31.46 9.52 -2.74
C THR A 139 -30.54 10.25 -1.77
N ARG A 140 -30.21 11.49 -2.11
CA ARG A 140 -29.46 12.38 -1.22
C ARG A 140 -30.33 12.82 -0.05
N PRO A 141 -29.75 13.07 1.14
CA PRO A 141 -30.43 13.78 2.21
C PRO A 141 -31.00 15.11 1.68
N GLY A 142 -32.26 15.40 2.00
CA GLY A 142 -32.91 16.63 1.54
C GLY A 142 -32.25 17.90 2.09
N PHE A 143 -32.38 19.00 1.34
CA PHE A 143 -32.01 20.34 1.81
C PHE A 143 -33.20 20.98 2.51
N LYS A 144 -32.95 21.60 3.67
CA LYS A 144 -33.89 22.47 4.38
C LYS A 144 -33.86 23.86 3.77
N SER A 145 -34.91 24.65 4.00
CA SER A 145 -34.96 26.06 3.57
C SER A 145 -33.87 26.94 4.20
N THR A 146 -33.35 26.54 5.35
CA THR A 146 -32.26 27.23 6.06
C THR A 146 -30.87 26.83 5.56
N ASP A 147 -30.76 25.79 4.72
CA ASP A 147 -29.46 25.33 4.25
C ASP A 147 -28.92 26.27 3.16
N PRO A 148 -27.59 26.49 3.12
CA PRO A 148 -26.99 27.38 2.13
C PRO A 148 -27.16 26.88 0.70
N GLU A 149 -27.04 27.81 -0.24
CA GLU A 149 -27.04 27.55 -1.68
C GLU A 149 -25.61 27.65 -2.22
N PHE A 150 -24.82 26.62 -1.95
CA PHE A 150 -23.48 26.46 -2.47
C PHE A 150 -23.50 25.44 -3.60
N TYR A 151 -22.85 25.76 -4.72
CA TYR A 151 -22.79 24.90 -5.89
C TYR A 151 -21.34 24.67 -6.31
N THR A 152 -21.04 23.44 -6.73
CA THR A 152 -19.76 23.04 -7.31
C THR A 152 -19.65 23.48 -8.77
N ASP A 153 -18.47 23.33 -9.36
CA ASP A 153 -18.26 23.55 -10.80
C ASP A 153 -19.02 22.55 -11.68
N ASN A 154 -19.42 21.40 -11.13
CA ASN A 154 -20.21 20.38 -11.80
C ASN A 154 -21.73 20.49 -11.51
N GLY A 155 -22.13 21.56 -10.81
CA GLY A 155 -23.54 21.94 -10.61
C GLY A 155 -24.23 21.26 -9.43
N GLU A 156 -23.54 20.45 -8.62
CA GLU A 156 -24.14 19.87 -7.42
C GLU A 156 -24.28 20.91 -6.31
N ARG A 157 -25.46 20.96 -5.67
CA ARG A 157 -25.62 21.71 -4.42
C ARG A 157 -24.90 20.98 -3.28
N VAL A 158 -24.17 21.69 -2.42
CA VAL A 158 -23.40 21.17 -1.28
C VAL A 158 -23.69 21.96 0.00
N ARG A 159 -23.29 21.44 1.17
CA ARG A 159 -23.64 22.01 2.49
C ARG A 159 -22.65 23.07 2.97
N SER A 160 -21.43 23.09 2.45
CA SER A 160 -20.37 24.01 2.89
C SER A 160 -19.48 24.50 1.74
N LYS A 161 -18.75 25.60 1.99
CA LYS A 161 -17.72 26.10 1.06
C LYS A 161 -16.54 25.14 0.94
N SER A 162 -16.23 24.43 2.03
CA SER A 162 -15.16 23.42 2.06
C SER A 162 -15.49 22.23 1.17
N GLU A 163 -16.76 21.81 1.10
CA GLU A 163 -17.22 20.83 0.11
C GLU A 163 -17.05 21.30 -1.34
N ILE A 164 -17.30 22.59 -1.66
CA ILE A 164 -17.00 23.14 -2.99
C ILE A 164 -15.51 22.94 -3.32
N LEU A 165 -14.61 23.28 -2.39
CA LEU A 165 -13.18 23.15 -2.61
C LEU A 165 -12.76 21.70 -2.89
N ILE A 166 -13.31 20.75 -2.13
CA ILE A 166 -13.02 19.31 -2.28
C ILE A 166 -13.59 18.78 -3.60
N ALA A 167 -14.87 19.07 -3.89
CA ALA A 167 -15.54 18.66 -5.12
C ALA A 167 -14.84 19.20 -6.37
N ASN A 168 -14.51 20.49 -6.38
CA ASN A 168 -13.82 21.12 -7.51
C ASN A 168 -12.39 20.58 -7.66
N ALA A 169 -11.70 20.24 -6.58
CA ALA A 169 -10.39 19.58 -6.65
C ALA A 169 -10.49 18.18 -7.27
N MET A 170 -11.48 17.38 -6.87
CA MET A 170 -11.76 16.08 -7.49
C MET A 170 -12.10 16.23 -8.97
N PHE A 171 -12.94 17.20 -9.32
CA PHE A 171 -13.31 17.50 -10.70
C PHE A 171 -12.10 17.85 -11.57
N ARG A 172 -11.22 18.77 -11.11
CA ARG A 172 -9.97 19.12 -11.82
C ARG A 172 -9.06 17.91 -12.04
N ASN A 173 -8.98 17.01 -11.05
CA ASN A 173 -8.19 15.78 -11.11
C ASN A 173 -8.92 14.61 -11.82
N LYS A 174 -10.11 14.85 -12.40
CA LYS A 174 -10.94 13.83 -13.09
C LYS A 174 -11.28 12.62 -12.21
N VAL A 175 -11.40 12.83 -10.90
CA VAL A 175 -11.82 11.79 -9.97
C VAL A 175 -13.35 11.70 -9.97
N PRO A 176 -13.95 10.55 -10.32
CA PRO A 176 -15.40 10.37 -10.25
C PRO A 176 -15.88 10.36 -8.79
N TYR A 177 -16.95 11.09 -8.49
CA TYR A 177 -17.54 11.13 -7.16
C TYR A 177 -19.06 11.27 -7.20
N LEU A 178 -19.70 10.94 -6.07
CA LEU A 178 -21.12 11.17 -5.80
C LEU A 178 -21.26 11.88 -4.45
N CYS A 179 -22.00 12.99 -4.41
CA CYS A 179 -22.23 13.74 -3.17
C CYS A 179 -23.25 13.05 -2.27
N GLU A 180 -22.99 13.03 -0.96
CA GLU A 180 -23.90 12.55 0.09
C GLU A 180 -24.53 11.18 -0.22
N PHE A 181 -23.72 10.24 -0.73
CA PHE A 181 -24.20 8.90 -1.04
C PHE A 181 -24.45 8.12 0.26
N PRO A 182 -25.67 7.59 0.51
CA PRO A 182 -25.98 6.88 1.74
C PRO A 182 -25.18 5.57 1.85
N VAL A 183 -24.62 5.33 3.02
CA VAL A 183 -23.98 4.05 3.37
C VAL A 183 -24.92 3.22 4.23
N TYR A 184 -24.91 1.92 3.99
CA TYR A 184 -25.84 0.97 4.56
C TYR A 184 -25.09 -0.01 5.45
N ASP A 185 -25.72 -0.40 6.56
CA ASP A 185 -25.31 -1.52 7.39
C ASP A 185 -26.54 -2.43 7.55
N ASN A 186 -26.45 -3.68 7.10
CA ASN A 186 -27.58 -4.61 7.04
C ASN A 186 -28.83 -4.02 6.34
N GLY A 187 -28.61 -3.24 5.27
CA GLY A 187 -29.68 -2.60 4.49
C GLY A 187 -30.30 -1.35 5.12
N VAL A 188 -29.82 -0.90 6.29
CA VAL A 188 -30.27 0.33 6.95
C VAL A 188 -29.24 1.44 6.73
N ILE A 189 -29.70 2.63 6.32
CA ILE A 189 -28.82 3.80 6.19
C ILE A 189 -28.36 4.23 7.58
N PHE A 190 -27.04 4.25 7.81
CA PHE A 190 -26.48 4.71 9.08
C PHE A 190 -25.67 6.01 8.96
N ALA A 191 -25.20 6.35 7.75
CA ALA A 191 -24.47 7.58 7.48
C ALA A 191 -24.60 7.99 6.01
N ALA A 192 -24.24 9.24 5.72
CA ALA A 192 -24.01 9.75 4.36
C ALA A 192 -22.72 10.59 4.42
N PRO A 193 -21.59 10.04 3.96
CA PRO A 193 -20.35 10.81 3.81
C PRO A 193 -20.52 11.95 2.81
N ASP A 194 -19.76 13.03 2.95
CA ASP A 194 -19.84 14.16 2.01
C ASP A 194 -19.64 13.71 0.56
N PHE A 195 -18.69 12.80 0.33
CA PHE A 195 -18.43 12.22 -0.97
C PHE A 195 -18.20 10.71 -0.92
N LYS A 196 -18.75 10.01 -1.92
CA LYS A 196 -18.30 8.67 -2.33
C LYS A 196 -17.43 8.85 -3.56
N CYS A 197 -16.16 8.50 -3.47
CA CYS A 197 -15.14 8.74 -4.48
C CYS A 197 -14.68 7.40 -5.10
N LEU A 198 -14.35 7.41 -6.39
CA LEU A 198 -13.82 6.23 -7.08
C LEU A 198 -12.33 6.41 -7.37
N ASN A 199 -11.50 5.53 -6.79
CA ASN A 199 -10.15 5.32 -7.31
C ASN A 199 -10.27 4.34 -8.49
N VAL A 200 -10.24 4.89 -9.71
CA VAL A 200 -10.39 4.12 -10.96
C VAL A 200 -9.24 3.13 -11.11
N ARG A 201 -8.01 3.58 -10.84
CA ARG A 201 -6.82 2.75 -10.93
C ARG A 201 -6.92 1.55 -10.00
N LEU A 202 -7.43 1.69 -8.79
CA LEU A 202 -7.58 0.57 -7.84
C LEU A 202 -8.94 -0.14 -7.95
N ARG A 203 -9.86 0.36 -8.77
CA ARG A 203 -11.27 -0.06 -8.79
C ARG A 203 -11.89 -0.13 -7.39
N LYS A 204 -11.51 0.82 -6.53
CA LYS A 204 -11.91 0.89 -5.12
C LYS A 204 -12.73 2.15 -4.86
N VAL A 205 -13.76 1.98 -4.03
CA VAL A 205 -14.55 3.09 -3.52
C VAL A 205 -13.92 3.58 -2.23
N PHE A 206 -13.75 4.89 -2.13
CA PHE A 206 -13.39 5.60 -0.92
C PHE A 206 -14.55 6.50 -0.50
N TYR A 207 -14.63 6.81 0.78
CA TYR A 207 -15.58 7.77 1.32
C TYR A 207 -14.82 8.95 1.89
N TRP A 208 -15.23 10.17 1.59
CA TRP A 208 -14.61 11.37 2.11
C TRP A 208 -15.59 12.13 2.99
N GLU A 209 -15.18 12.36 4.24
CA GLU A 209 -15.90 13.18 5.23
C GLU A 209 -15.02 14.36 5.66
N HIS A 210 -15.62 15.55 5.67
CA HIS A 210 -15.01 16.79 6.11
C HIS A 210 -15.65 17.28 7.42
N LEU A 211 -14.85 17.34 8.49
CA LEU A 211 -15.28 17.87 9.77
C LEU A 211 -15.06 19.39 9.83
N GLY A 212 -16.08 20.14 9.42
CA GLY A 212 -16.05 21.60 9.25
C GLY A 212 -16.09 22.44 10.54
N LYS A 213 -16.47 21.84 11.68
CA LYS A 213 -16.80 22.57 12.91
C LYS A 213 -16.20 21.92 14.16
N LEU A 214 -14.93 21.53 14.12
CA LEU A 214 -14.31 20.84 15.27
C LEU A 214 -14.19 21.71 16.55
N GLY A 215 -14.47 23.00 16.48
CA GLY A 215 -14.61 23.87 17.67
C GLY A 215 -15.98 23.79 18.37
N ASP A 216 -16.98 23.18 17.75
CA ASP A 216 -18.34 23.03 18.29
C ASP A 216 -18.49 21.67 18.98
N GLN A 217 -18.70 21.69 20.30
CA GLN A 217 -18.75 20.47 21.11
C GLN A 217 -19.92 19.54 20.73
N ASP A 218 -21.09 20.10 20.41
CA ASP A 218 -22.26 19.30 20.01
C ASP A 218 -22.06 18.70 18.62
N TYR A 219 -21.36 19.41 17.74
CA TYR A 219 -20.94 18.88 16.46
C TYR A 219 -19.94 17.72 16.62
N VAL A 220 -18.94 17.86 17.49
CA VAL A 220 -17.95 16.81 17.76
C VAL A 220 -18.62 15.56 18.33
N ASN A 221 -19.50 15.72 19.33
CA ASN A 221 -20.21 14.60 19.96
C ASN A 221 -21.07 13.82 18.94
N ARG A 222 -21.75 14.51 18.02
CA ARG A 222 -22.53 13.85 16.95
C ARG A 222 -21.64 13.09 15.96
N ASN A 223 -20.48 13.64 15.61
CA ASN A 223 -19.54 12.97 14.72
C ASN A 223 -18.83 11.79 15.38
N ALA A 224 -18.57 11.84 16.69
CA ALA A 224 -18.03 10.69 17.43
C ALA A 224 -18.94 9.45 17.28
N ASN A 225 -20.24 9.60 17.50
CA ASN A 225 -21.21 8.51 17.28
C ASN A 225 -21.23 8.03 15.82
N LYS A 226 -21.09 8.95 14.85
CA LYS A 226 -21.01 8.61 13.43
C LYS A 226 -19.77 7.76 13.12
N PHE A 227 -18.61 8.09 13.72
CA PHE A 227 -17.38 7.30 13.56
C PHE A 227 -17.46 5.94 14.22
N GLU A 228 -18.07 5.84 15.41
CA GLU A 228 -18.34 4.53 16.03
C GLU A 228 -19.21 3.65 15.13
N ASN A 229 -20.23 4.22 14.48
CA ASN A 229 -21.04 3.47 13.53
C ASN A 229 -20.24 3.00 12.31
N TYR A 230 -19.30 3.81 11.78
CA TYR A 230 -18.41 3.37 10.71
C TYR A 230 -17.56 2.17 11.15
N THR A 231 -16.99 2.21 12.36
CA THR A 231 -16.14 1.13 12.89
C THR A 231 -16.93 -0.14 13.21
N LEU A 232 -18.18 -0.01 13.67
CA LEU A 232 -19.02 -1.15 14.04
C LEU A 232 -19.75 -1.79 12.85
N SER A 233 -19.87 -1.06 11.73
CA SER A 233 -20.51 -1.59 10.53
C SER A 233 -19.68 -2.69 9.89
N LYS A 234 -20.35 -3.79 9.51
CA LYS A 234 -19.69 -4.91 8.81
C LYS A 234 -19.57 -4.67 7.31
N ASP A 235 -20.44 -3.83 6.79
CA ASP A 235 -20.54 -3.50 5.37
C ASP A 235 -19.70 -2.27 4.99
N PHE A 236 -19.04 -1.65 5.98
CA PHE A 236 -18.20 -0.47 5.81
C PHE A 236 -16.75 -0.76 6.18
N ASP A 237 -15.84 -0.61 5.21
CA ASP A 237 -14.40 -0.67 5.45
C ASP A 237 -13.88 0.72 5.81
N GLU A 238 -13.65 0.95 7.10
CA GLU A 238 -13.11 2.21 7.63
C GLU A 238 -11.73 2.57 7.07
N SER A 239 -10.97 1.60 6.53
CA SER A 239 -9.66 1.87 5.91
C SER A 239 -9.79 2.67 4.60
N HIS A 240 -10.99 2.73 4.02
CA HIS A 240 -11.31 3.53 2.84
C HIS A 240 -11.95 4.89 3.18
N LEU A 241 -11.94 5.31 4.45
CA LEU A 241 -12.45 6.61 4.89
C LEU A 241 -11.34 7.69 4.86
N ILE A 242 -11.56 8.73 4.07
CA ILE A 242 -10.72 9.92 3.96
C ILE A 242 -11.32 11.02 4.84
N LEU A 243 -10.53 11.50 5.80
CA LEU A 243 -10.94 12.60 6.66
C LEU A 243 -10.14 13.88 6.40
N THR A 244 -10.85 15.00 6.38
CA THR A 244 -10.31 16.36 6.47
C THR A 244 -11.01 17.12 7.58
N PHE A 245 -10.36 18.13 8.13
CA PHE A 245 -10.83 18.80 9.35
C PHE A 245 -10.54 20.30 9.26
N GLU A 246 -11.39 21.11 9.88
CA GLU A 246 -11.11 22.52 10.13
C GLU A 246 -11.74 23.01 11.44
N THR A 247 -11.20 24.13 11.93
CA THR A 247 -11.76 24.94 13.00
C THR A 247 -11.74 26.40 12.57
N ASP A 248 -12.41 27.27 13.31
CA ASP A 248 -12.38 28.72 13.05
C ASP A 248 -10.95 29.29 12.99
N ASN A 249 -10.02 28.72 13.76
CA ASN A 249 -8.62 29.15 13.81
C ASN A 249 -7.68 28.32 12.92
N HIS A 250 -8.17 27.27 12.27
CA HIS A 250 -7.40 26.38 11.41
C HIS A 250 -8.26 25.98 10.19
N PRO A 251 -8.39 26.89 9.19
CA PRO A 251 -9.21 26.64 8.01
C PRO A 251 -8.66 25.50 7.15
N LEU A 252 -9.52 24.89 6.34
CA LEU A 252 -9.13 23.83 5.42
C LEU A 252 -8.03 24.29 4.45
N ASN A 253 -6.86 23.66 4.55
CA ASN A 253 -5.75 23.90 3.64
C ASN A 253 -5.95 23.14 2.33
N THR A 254 -6.04 23.86 1.21
CA THR A 254 -6.25 23.26 -0.12
C THR A 254 -5.13 22.32 -0.56
N LYS A 255 -3.90 22.50 -0.07
CA LYS A 255 -2.80 21.55 -0.32
C LYS A 255 -3.08 20.18 0.32
N VAL A 256 -3.77 20.15 1.46
CA VAL A 256 -4.17 18.89 2.10
C VAL A 256 -5.18 18.15 1.21
N ILE A 257 -6.12 18.86 0.58
CA ILE A 257 -7.08 18.26 -0.36
C ILE A 257 -6.33 17.57 -1.52
N GLU A 258 -5.41 18.28 -2.18
CA GLU A 258 -4.64 17.73 -3.31
C GLU A 258 -3.79 16.52 -2.88
N GLU A 259 -3.16 16.56 -1.69
CA GLU A 259 -2.41 15.42 -1.15
C GLU A 259 -3.29 14.22 -0.82
N LYS A 260 -4.53 14.42 -0.33
CA LYS A 260 -5.49 13.34 -0.13
C LYS A 260 -5.91 12.72 -1.46
N ILE A 261 -6.21 13.53 -2.48
CA ILE A 261 -6.53 13.04 -3.83
C ILE A 261 -5.36 12.21 -4.36
N ARG A 262 -4.15 12.74 -4.33
CA ARG A 262 -2.94 12.05 -4.80
C ARG A 262 -2.69 10.73 -4.09
N ARG A 263 -2.91 10.69 -2.77
CA ARG A 263 -2.62 9.51 -1.95
C ARG A 263 -3.66 8.41 -2.06
N TYR A 264 -4.94 8.77 -2.16
CA TYR A 264 -6.04 7.80 -2.04
C TYR A 264 -6.80 7.57 -3.33
N LEU A 265 -6.85 8.55 -4.24
CA LEU A 265 -7.76 8.55 -5.40
C LEU A 265 -7.04 8.48 -6.75
N LEU A 266 -5.71 8.63 -6.76
CA LEU A 266 -4.82 8.47 -7.93
C LEU A 266 -3.85 7.31 -7.74
#